data_AF-A0A7C5E907-F1
#
_entry.id   AF-A0A7C5E907-F1
#
_cell.length_a   1.000
_cell.length_b   1.000
_cell.length_c   1.000
_cell.angle_alpha   90.00
_cell.angle_beta   90.00
_cell.angle_gamma   90.00
#
_symmetry.space_group_name_H-M   'P 1'
#
loop_
_entity.id
_entity.type
_entity.pdbx_description
1 polymer ?
#
loop_
_entity_poly.entity_id
_entity_poly.type
_entity_poly.pdbx_seq_one_letter_code
_entity_poly.pdbx_strand_id
1 'polypeptide(L)' 'MQKEVLQILQIIVSLILISLILLQKRGSALSSQENYFTRRGIEKYVFNLTIFVAVLFILLSVLNLYF' A
#
# COMPACT_ATOMS: atom_id res chain seq x y z
N MET A 1 7.01 10.33 -25.51
CA MET A 1 5.76 9.59 -25.74
C MET A 1 5.61 8.34 -24.87
N GLN A 2 6.25 7.18 -25.11
CA GLN A 2 6.01 5.98 -24.26
C GLN A 2 6.46 6.14 -22.80
N LYS A 3 7.60 6.80 -22.55
CA LYS A 3 8.12 7.07 -21.20
C LYS A 3 7.22 7.98 -20.36
N GLU A 4 6.54 8.94 -21.02
CA GLU A 4 5.65 9.89 -20.34
C GLU A 4 4.36 9.21 -19.86
N VAL A 5 3.84 8.27 -20.65
CA VAL A 5 2.69 7.44 -20.25
C VAL A 5 3.05 6.60 -19.02
N LEU A 6 4.25 6.00 -19.00
CA LEU A 6 4.71 5.20 -17.86
C LEU A 6 4.90 6.05 -16.59
N GLN A 7 5.45 7.27 -16.70
CA GLN A 7 5.57 8.19 -15.57
C GLN A 7 4.21 8.65 -15.03
N ILE A 8 3.27 9.01 -15.91
CA ILE A 8 1.91 9.41 -15.50
C ILE A 8 1.21 8.26 -14.77
N LEU A 9 1.32 7.03 -15.29
CA LEU A 9 0.76 5.85 -14.66
C LEU A 9 1.37 5.60 -13.27
N GLN A 10 2.68 5.77 -13.14
CA GLN A 10 3.39 5.58 -11.87
C GLN A 10 2.98 6.62 -10.80
N ILE A 11 2.74 7.87 -11.21
CA ILE A 11 2.22 8.91 -10.32
C ILE A 11 0.81 8.55 -9.83
N ILE A 12 -0.07 8.11 -10.73
CA ILE A 12 -1.43 7.69 -10.38
C ILE A 12 -1.42 6.50 -9.41
N VAL A 13 -0.62 5.47 -9.70
CA VAL A 13 -0.50 4.28 -8.83
C VAL A 13 0.09 4.66 -7.46
N SER A 14 1.05 5.59 -7.41
CA SER A 14 1.61 6.10 -6.15
C SER A 14 0.55 6.78 -5.29
N LEU A 15 -0.28 7.64 -5.87
CA LEU A 15 -1.36 8.34 -5.17
C LEU A 15 -2.42 7.39 -4.62
N ILE A 16 -2.77 6.36 -5.40
CA ILE A 16 -3.68 5.29 -4.97
C ILE A 16 -3.07 4.55 -3.77
N LEU A 17 -1.79 4.19 -3.83
CA LEU A 17 -1.09 3.52 -2.75
C LEU A 17 -1.04 4.34 -1.47
N ILE A 18 -0.71 5.62 -1.57
CA ILE A 18 -0.68 6.54 -0.44
C ILE A 18 -2.08 6.60 0.20
N SER A 19 -3.13 6.73 -0.61
CA SER A 19 -4.52 6.75 -0.13
C SER A 19 -4.91 5.45 0.58
N LEU A 20 -4.53 4.29 0.02
CA LEU A 20 -4.73 2.98 0.65
C LEU A 20 -3.99 2.85 1.99
N ILE A 21 -2.75 3.33 2.07
CA ILE A 21 -1.94 3.30 3.30
C ILE A 21 -2.54 4.22 4.37
N LEU A 22 -3.02 5.41 3.99
CA LEU A 22 -3.66 6.34 4.93
C LEU A 22 -4.98 5.81 5.48
N LEU A 23 -5.72 5.04 4.67
CA LEU A 23 -6.95 4.38 5.11
C LEU A 23 -6.68 3.22 6.07
N GLN A 24 -5.46 2.64 6.06
CA GLN A 24 -5.11 1.60 7.03
C GLN A 24 -5.04 2.18 8.44
N LYS A 25 -6.01 1.81 9.28
CA LYS A 25 -5.97 2.10 10.71
C LYS A 25 -4.72 1.50 11.32
N ARG A 26 -3.79 2.34 11.76
CA ARG A 26 -2.69 1.93 12.64
C ARG A 26 -3.30 1.76 14.03
N GLY A 27 -3.51 0.52 14.46
CA GLY A 27 -3.96 0.20 15.81
C GLY A 27 -3.00 0.85 16.81
N SER A 28 -3.46 1.93 17.45
CA SER A 28 -2.68 2.65 18.45
C SER A 28 -2.59 1.78 19.70
N ALA A 29 -1.42 1.17 19.92
CA ALA A 29 -1.08 0.55 21.19
C ALA A 29 -0.34 1.59 22.04
N LEU A 30 -1.06 2.63 22.50
CA LEU A 30 -0.50 3.64 23.41
C LEU A 30 -0.75 3.32 24.90
N SER A 31 -1.35 2.17 25.23
CA SER A 31 -1.39 1.71 26.62
C SER A 31 -1.02 0.23 26.70
N SER A 32 0.06 0.00 27.43
CA SER A 32 0.58 -1.27 27.87
C SER A 32 -0.46 -2.04 28.67
N GLN A 33 -1.29 -2.81 27.99
CA GLN A 33 -1.92 -3.99 28.55
C GLN A 33 -2.21 -4.89 27.37
N GLU A 34 -1.76 -6.14 27.47
CA GLU A 34 -1.75 -7.17 26.43
C GLU A 34 -3.16 -7.55 25.95
N ASN A 35 -3.88 -6.59 25.40
CA ASN A 35 -5.08 -6.84 24.65
C ASN A 35 -4.61 -7.22 23.25
N TYR A 36 -4.39 -8.53 23.08
CA TYR A 36 -4.24 -9.19 21.79
C TYR A 36 -5.54 -8.99 20.99
N PHE A 37 -5.76 -7.78 20.47
CA PHE A 37 -6.77 -7.51 19.46
C PHE A 37 -6.30 -8.21 18.19
N THR A 38 -6.67 -9.48 18.10
CA THR A 38 -6.52 -10.26 16.88
C THR A 38 -7.27 -9.50 15.80
N ARG A 39 -6.56 -9.07 14.75
CA ARG A 39 -7.21 -8.44 13.58
C ARG A 39 -8.21 -9.44 13.00
N ARG A 40 -9.50 -9.25 13.25
CA ARG A 40 -10.57 -10.13 12.79
C ARG A 40 -11.29 -9.51 11.59
N GLY A 41 -11.52 -10.31 10.55
CA GLY A 41 -12.33 -9.93 9.39
C GLY A 41 -11.66 -8.97 8.41
N ILE A 42 -12.31 -7.82 8.19
CA ILE A 42 -12.08 -6.91 7.06
C ILE A 42 -10.71 -6.22 7.15
N GLU A 43 -10.26 -5.85 8.34
CA GLU A 43 -8.95 -5.18 8.51
C GLU A 43 -7.77 -6.06 8.09
N LYS A 44 -7.83 -7.38 8.31
CA LYS A 44 -6.77 -8.31 7.89
C LYS A 44 -6.73 -8.43 6.36
N TYR A 45 -7.89 -8.43 5.71
CA TYR A 45 -7.99 -8.46 4.26
C TYR A 45 -7.46 -7.19 3.62
N VAL A 46 -7.86 -6.01 4.12
CA VAL A 46 -7.38 -4.72 3.62
C VAL A 46 -5.86 -4.61 3.80
N PHE A 47 -5.34 -5.05 4.95
CA PHE A 47 -3.90 -5.03 5.22
C PHE A 47 -3.10 -5.90 4.25
N ASN A 48 -3.53 -7.15 4.04
CA ASN A 48 -2.89 -8.05 3.09
C ASN A 48 -2.99 -7.54 1.65
N LEU A 49 -4.13 -6.94 1.28
CA LEU A 49 -4.34 -6.38 -0.04
C LEU A 49 -3.41 -5.18 -0.30
N THR A 50 -3.22 -4.28 0.66
CA THR A 50 -2.26 -3.18 0.49
C THR A 50 -0.82 -3.68 0.41
N ILE A 51 -0.44 -4.73 1.15
CA ILE A 51 0.90 -5.33 1.00
C ILE A 51 1.08 -5.85 -0.43
N PHE A 52 0.09 -6.55 -0.97
CA PHE A 52 0.13 -7.04 -2.35
C PHE A 52 0.26 -5.88 -3.36
N VAL A 53 -0.55 -4.83 -3.20
CA VAL A 53 -0.49 -3.64 -4.07
C VAL A 53 0.85 -2.89 -3.93
N ALA A 54 1.42 -2.82 -2.72
CA ALA A 54 2.72 -2.21 -2.48
C ALA A 54 3.84 -2.95 -3.18
N VAL A 55 3.85 -4.28 -3.12
CA VAL A 55 4.83 -5.11 -3.86
C VAL A 55 4.67 -4.91 -5.36
N LEU A 56 3.44 -4.90 -5.86
CA LEU A 56 3.18 -4.69 -7.29
C LEU A 56 3.66 -3.31 -7.76
N PHE A 57 3.48 -2.28 -6.94
CA PHE A 57 4.00 -0.94 -7.24
C PHE A 57 5.52 -0.89 -7.29
N ILE A 58 6.21 -1.54 -6.35
CA ILE A 58 7.68 -1.60 -6.38
C ILE A 58 8.16 -2.28 -7.67
N LEU A 59 7.53 -3.39 -8.06
CA LEU A 59 7.84 -4.06 -9.32
C LEU A 59 7.62 -3.15 -10.54
N LEU A 60 6.47 -2.47 -10.62
CA LEU A 60 6.20 -1.51 -11.69
C LEU A 60 7.20 -0.34 -11.68
N SER A 61 7.59 0.13 -10.50
CA SER A 61 8.57 1.22 -10.32
C SER A 61 9.96 0.81 -10.82
N VAL A 62 10.38 -0.43 -10.56
CA VAL A 62 11.65 -0.97 -11.06
C VAL A 62 11.59 -1.19 -12.57
N LEU A 63 10.48 -1.68 -13.12
CA LEU A 63 10.29 -1.81 -14.57
C LEU A 63 10.33 -0.45 -15.28
N ASN A 64 9.69 0.57 -14.70
CA ASN A 64 9.75 1.95 -15.21
C ASN A 64 11.18 2.49 -15.22
N LEU A 65 11.95 2.22 -14.16
CA LEU A 65 13.34 2.66 -14.07
C LEU A 65 14.24 2.00 -15.13
N TYR A 66 13.93 0.76 -15.52
CA TYR A 66 14.72 -0.01 -16.49
C TYR A 66 14.34 0.26 -17.96
N PHE A 67 13.13 0.77 -18.24
CA PHE A 67 12.60 1.02 -19.59
C PHE A 67 12.64 2.49 -20.03
#